data_AF-A0AAU0UVS8-F1
#
_entry.id   AF-A0AAU0UVS8-F1
#
_cell.length_a   1.000
_cell.length_b   1.000
_cell.length_c   1.000
_cell.angle_alpha   90.00
_cell.angle_beta   90.00
_cell.angle_gamma   90.00
#
_symmetry.space_group_name_H-M   'P 1'
#
loop_
_entity.id
_entity.type
_entity.pdbx_description
1 polymer ?
#
loop_
_entity_poly.entity_id
_entity_poly.type
_entity_poly.pdbx_seq_one_letter_code
_entity_poly.pdbx_strand_id
1 'polypeptide(L)'
;MFTHTSYIFILLSITAGLLTLLSSVGIFVSLIIQRRVERLQDILEELTDQSYQEDLNLSGKIYNLIEKYQMQYLLPDKPSKTIVNYMDLTISVVITFWAATLVLSYQPPWHWQSLVSLFPMIVAFVLMFFFRQLLKNAINPLNNQLLNAIIPPPVKLRSVSFLSHYVNVSVKSILKQARLNLVVRKQSSLKADCDTLGAVVLKEELSFDDFLYYCRLHTGNHNLFLGFGQIAITFPKDDITNKPVPIQRNVNIPLGRTYWHILPHKDFLSVQLLVFPRGEKYPIEYNFDLREENDYFVSWEEPMARINRSIIYQVTEQGKVILRDGLDEAPYLKHIQDSLAFDGKRRFVVNPGAELEPDEVKHCDETVFVH
;
A
#
# COMPACT_ATOMS: atom_id res chain seq x y z
N MET A 1 42.35 41.49 -10.38
CA MET A 1 41.30 41.54 -11.43
C MET A 1 41.41 40.33 -12.34
N PHE A 2 40.30 39.85 -12.91
CA PHE A 2 40.34 38.78 -13.92
C PHE A 2 40.52 39.39 -15.31
N THR A 3 41.32 38.77 -16.18
CA THR A 3 41.38 39.13 -17.59
C THR A 3 40.01 38.88 -18.24
N HIS A 4 39.44 39.91 -18.90
CA HIS A 4 38.10 39.82 -19.50
C HIS A 4 37.93 38.60 -20.42
N THR A 5 38.96 38.29 -21.21
CA THR A 5 38.97 37.14 -22.11
C THR A 5 38.90 35.81 -21.34
N SER A 6 39.78 35.60 -20.36
CA SER A 6 39.80 34.36 -19.56
C SER A 6 38.53 34.20 -18.73
N TYR A 7 37.98 35.29 -18.19
CA TYR A 7 36.74 35.26 -17.42
C TYR A 7 35.52 34.83 -18.27
N ILE A 8 35.41 35.33 -19.50
CA ILE A 8 34.35 34.92 -20.44
C ILE A 8 34.48 33.43 -20.79
N PHE A 9 35.70 32.94 -21.03
CA PHE A 9 35.93 31.52 -21.30
C PHE A 9 35.57 30.62 -20.10
N ILE A 10 35.87 31.05 -18.88
CA ILE A 10 35.50 30.32 -17.66
C ILE A 10 33.97 30.28 -17.53
N LEU A 11 33.29 31.40 -17.75
CA LEU A 11 31.83 31.47 -17.66
C LEU A 11 31.17 30.58 -18.71
N LEU A 12 31.68 30.58 -19.95
CA LEU A 12 31.21 29.71 -21.02
C LEU A 12 31.47 28.23 -20.73
N SER A 13 32.59 27.89 -20.09
CA SER A 13 32.88 26.52 -19.64
C SER A 13 31.91 26.07 -18.54
N ILE A 14 31.61 26.93 -17.56
CA ILE A 14 30.66 26.64 -16.49
C ILE A 14 29.25 26.44 -17.07
N THR A 15 28.79 27.33 -17.95
CA THR A 15 27.46 27.22 -18.56
C THR A 15 27.35 25.99 -19.45
N ALA A 16 28.37 25.70 -20.27
CA ALA A 16 28.41 24.48 -21.07
C ALA A 16 28.38 23.23 -20.20
N GLY A 17 29.17 23.18 -19.12
CA GLY A 17 29.17 22.05 -18.18
C GLY A 17 27.85 21.87 -17.43
N LEU A 18 27.18 22.95 -17.05
CA LEU A 18 25.86 22.88 -16.42
C LEU A 18 24.79 22.42 -17.42
N LEU A 19 24.85 22.87 -18.67
CA LEU A 19 23.87 22.51 -19.70
C LEU A 19 24.01 21.04 -20.14
N THR A 20 25.23 20.53 -20.24
CA THR A 20 25.47 19.10 -20.49
C THR A 20 25.00 18.24 -19.31
N LEU A 21 25.24 18.68 -18.07
CA LEU A 21 24.77 17.99 -16.88
C LEU A 21 23.24 18.00 -16.79
N LEU A 22 22.59 19.14 -17.06
CA LEU A 22 21.12 19.24 -17.13
C LEU A 22 20.55 18.27 -18.17
N SER A 23 21.14 18.21 -19.37
CA SER A 23 20.71 17.29 -20.43
C SER A 23 20.88 15.82 -20.02
N SER A 24 22.04 15.45 -19.49
CA SER A 24 22.33 14.08 -19.07
C SER A 24 21.44 13.63 -17.91
N VAL A 25 21.29 14.47 -16.88
CA VAL A 25 20.40 14.18 -15.73
C VAL A 25 18.95 14.09 -16.18
N GLY A 26 18.50 15.00 -17.04
CA GLY A 26 17.14 14.99 -17.60
C GLY A 26 16.83 13.68 -18.33
N ILE A 27 17.73 13.24 -19.22
CA ILE A 27 17.58 11.97 -19.95
C ILE A 27 17.55 10.79 -18.98
N PHE A 28 18.47 10.74 -18.02
CA PHE A 28 18.56 9.63 -17.07
C PHE A 28 17.32 9.53 -16.18
N VAL A 29 16.86 10.65 -15.62
CA VAL A 29 15.64 10.72 -14.81
C VAL A 29 14.43 10.34 -15.65
N SER A 30 14.31 10.84 -16.89
CA SER A 30 13.23 10.49 -17.80
C SER A 30 13.19 9.00 -18.09
N LEU A 31 14.32 8.36 -18.37
CA LEU A 31 14.39 6.92 -18.64
C LEU A 31 14.02 6.07 -17.42
N ILE A 32 14.47 6.47 -16.22
CA ILE A 32 14.09 5.77 -14.98
C ILE A 32 12.59 5.90 -14.71
N ILE A 33 12.05 7.11 -14.85
CA ILE A 33 10.62 7.36 -14.63
C ILE A 33 9.81 6.58 -15.65
N GLN A 34 10.15 6.68 -16.93
CA GLN A 34 9.47 5.97 -18.01
C GLN A 34 9.45 4.46 -17.74
N ARG A 35 10.60 3.83 -17.46
CA ARG A 35 10.67 2.39 -17.21
C ARG A 35 9.84 1.95 -16.00
N ARG A 36 9.78 2.77 -14.94
CA ARG A 36 8.98 2.48 -13.74
C ARG A 36 7.49 2.68 -14.00
N VAL A 37 7.11 3.70 -14.76
CA VAL A 37 5.73 3.98 -15.17
C VAL A 37 5.23 2.88 -16.12
N GLU A 38 6.02 2.43 -17.08
CA GLU A 38 5.68 1.29 -17.95
C GLU A 38 5.39 0.03 -17.14
N ARG A 39 6.20 -0.28 -16.12
CA ARG A 39 5.93 -1.44 -15.24
C ARG A 39 4.74 -1.27 -14.34
N LEU A 40 4.49 -0.05 -13.90
CA LEU A 40 3.28 0.27 -13.18
C LEU A 40 2.08 0.05 -14.11
N GLN A 41 2.13 0.57 -15.34
CA GLN A 41 1.11 0.34 -16.37
C GLN A 41 0.90 -1.15 -16.63
N ASP A 42 1.95 -1.96 -16.78
CA ASP A 42 1.80 -3.43 -16.92
C ASP A 42 0.98 -4.05 -15.77
N ILE A 43 1.24 -3.63 -14.52
CA ILE A 43 0.47 -4.12 -13.35
C ILE A 43 -0.98 -3.67 -13.41
N LEU A 44 -1.19 -2.41 -13.78
CA LEU A 44 -2.52 -1.81 -13.81
C LEU A 44 -3.36 -2.34 -14.95
N GLU A 45 -2.77 -2.52 -16.14
CA GLU A 45 -3.38 -3.16 -17.30
C GLU A 45 -3.82 -4.58 -16.94
N GLU A 46 -2.96 -5.35 -16.28
CA GLU A 46 -3.32 -6.69 -15.83
C GLU A 46 -4.49 -6.69 -14.83
N LEU A 47 -4.50 -5.74 -13.88
CA LEU A 47 -5.61 -5.57 -12.94
C LEU A 47 -6.91 -5.15 -13.66
N THR A 48 -6.84 -4.33 -14.71
CA THR A 48 -8.00 -3.92 -15.51
C THR A 48 -8.48 -5.01 -16.46
N ASP A 49 -7.62 -5.70 -17.20
CA ASP A 49 -8.02 -6.74 -18.16
C ASP A 49 -8.72 -7.89 -17.44
N GLN A 50 -8.25 -8.23 -16.24
CA GLN A 50 -8.90 -9.19 -15.35
C GLN A 50 -10.27 -8.75 -14.84
N SER A 51 -10.52 -7.43 -14.72
CA SER A 51 -11.87 -6.95 -14.39
C SER A 51 -12.92 -7.39 -15.43
N TYR A 52 -12.47 -7.70 -16.66
CA TYR A 52 -13.31 -8.12 -17.77
C TYR A 52 -13.34 -9.65 -17.99
N GLN A 53 -12.39 -10.41 -17.44
CA GLN A 53 -12.29 -11.87 -17.58
C GLN A 53 -12.51 -12.56 -16.23
N GLU A 54 -13.77 -12.84 -15.88
CA GLU A 54 -14.17 -13.30 -14.53
C GLU A 54 -13.64 -14.70 -14.15
N ASP A 55 -13.22 -15.53 -15.11
CA ASP A 55 -12.92 -16.96 -14.87
C ASP A 55 -11.42 -17.30 -14.73
N LEU A 56 -10.49 -16.36 -14.96
CA LEU A 56 -9.05 -16.65 -14.98
C LEU A 56 -8.36 -16.28 -13.68
N ASN A 57 -7.73 -17.26 -13.01
CA ASN A 57 -6.87 -17.00 -11.85
C ASN A 57 -5.51 -16.43 -12.27
N LEU A 58 -5.30 -15.12 -12.12
CA LEU A 58 -4.00 -14.47 -12.35
C LEU A 58 -3.38 -13.89 -11.07
N SER A 59 -3.82 -14.32 -9.89
CA SER A 59 -3.25 -13.91 -8.59
C SER A 59 -1.73 -14.05 -8.55
N GLY A 60 -1.22 -15.17 -9.08
CA GLY A 60 0.22 -15.47 -9.17
C GLY A 60 0.95 -14.57 -10.18
N LYS A 61 0.29 -14.17 -11.27
CA LYS A 61 0.86 -13.24 -12.25
C LYS A 61 0.97 -11.83 -11.66
N ILE A 62 -0.09 -11.35 -11.00
CA ILE A 62 -0.11 -10.05 -10.30
C ILE A 62 0.96 -10.02 -9.21
N TYR A 63 1.05 -11.08 -8.39
CA TYR A 63 2.10 -11.23 -7.38
C TYR A 63 3.51 -11.07 -8.00
N ASN A 64 3.79 -11.81 -9.06
CA ASN A 64 5.09 -11.77 -9.76
C ASN A 64 5.38 -10.39 -10.38
N LEU A 65 4.36 -9.68 -10.88
CA LEU A 65 4.52 -8.33 -11.43
C LEU A 65 4.85 -7.31 -10.33
N ILE A 66 4.16 -7.38 -9.19
CA ILE A 66 4.41 -6.51 -8.03
C ILE A 66 5.82 -6.76 -7.47
N GLU A 67 6.25 -8.03 -7.38
CA GLU A 67 7.61 -8.39 -6.95
C GLU A 67 8.67 -7.85 -7.93
N LYS A 68 8.45 -7.99 -9.24
CA LYS A 68 9.33 -7.42 -10.28
C LYS A 68 9.39 -5.90 -10.19
N TYR A 69 8.27 -5.22 -9.91
CA TYR A 69 8.22 -3.78 -9.70
C TYR A 69 8.99 -3.37 -8.45
N GLN A 70 8.84 -4.09 -7.33
CA GLN A 70 9.60 -3.86 -6.11
C GLN A 70 11.12 -3.95 -6.34
N MET A 71 11.57 -4.92 -7.12
CA MET A 71 13.00 -5.09 -7.43
C MET A 71 13.59 -3.91 -8.22
N GLN A 72 12.78 -3.22 -9.03
CA GLN A 72 13.21 -2.03 -9.79
C GLN A 72 13.03 -0.73 -9.00
N TYR A 73 12.07 -0.71 -8.07
CA TYR A 73 11.83 0.41 -7.18
C TYR A 73 12.93 0.49 -6.11
N LEU A 74 13.31 -0.65 -5.51
CA LEU A 74 14.35 -0.76 -4.48
C LEU A 74 15.63 -1.34 -5.09
N LEU A 75 16.48 -0.45 -5.62
CA LEU A 75 17.83 -0.80 -6.01
C LEU A 75 18.61 -1.38 -4.82
N PRO A 76 19.50 -2.35 -5.03
CA PRO A 76 20.32 -2.87 -3.94
C PRO A 76 21.19 -1.76 -3.33
N ASP A 77 21.41 -1.80 -2.02
CA ASP A 77 22.09 -0.72 -1.29
C ASP A 77 23.51 -0.45 -1.79
N LYS A 78 24.26 -1.50 -2.12
CA LYS A 78 25.64 -1.39 -2.61
C LYS A 78 25.74 -0.60 -3.93
N PRO A 79 25.08 -1.00 -5.03
CA PRO A 79 25.14 -0.25 -6.30
C PRO A 79 24.57 1.16 -6.17
N SER A 80 23.51 1.36 -5.38
CA SER A 80 22.95 2.70 -5.13
C SER A 80 23.98 3.63 -4.47
N LYS A 81 24.64 3.17 -3.41
CA LYS A 81 25.72 3.93 -2.74
C LYS A 81 26.90 4.18 -3.69
N THR A 82 27.28 3.18 -4.47
CA THR A 82 28.36 3.30 -5.45
C THR A 82 28.06 4.37 -6.50
N ILE A 83 26.84 4.39 -7.08
CA ILE A 83 26.43 5.40 -8.05
C ILE A 83 26.44 6.81 -7.43
N VAL A 84 25.91 6.97 -6.21
CA VAL A 84 25.92 8.26 -5.51
C VAL A 84 27.35 8.72 -5.21
N ASN A 85 28.24 7.80 -4.81
CA ASN A 85 29.65 8.12 -4.58
C ASN A 85 30.37 8.54 -5.87
N TYR A 86 30.10 7.86 -6.99
CA TYR A 86 30.64 8.27 -8.30
C TYR A 86 30.15 9.66 -8.70
N MET A 87 28.87 9.97 -8.47
CA MET A 87 28.31 11.30 -8.70
C MET A 87 28.95 12.37 -7.81
N ASP A 88 29.17 12.07 -6.52
CA ASP A 88 29.81 13.00 -5.58
C ASP A 88 31.26 13.26 -5.98
N LEU A 89 31.97 12.24 -6.45
CA LEU A 89 33.35 12.35 -6.96
C LEU A 89 33.40 13.21 -8.23
N THR A 90 32.52 12.98 -9.20
CA THR A 90 32.52 13.76 -10.45
C THR A 90 32.18 15.23 -10.19
N ILE A 91 31.18 15.51 -9.35
CA ILE A 91 30.84 16.88 -8.94
C ILE A 91 32.04 17.54 -8.24
N SER A 92 32.70 16.84 -7.31
CA SER A 92 33.87 17.35 -6.60
C SER A 92 35.03 17.67 -7.54
N VAL A 93 35.32 16.79 -8.50
CA VAL A 93 36.38 16.99 -9.49
C VAL A 93 36.09 18.20 -10.39
N VAL A 94 34.86 18.35 -10.88
CA VAL A 94 34.49 19.50 -11.74
C VAL A 94 34.60 20.83 -10.98
N ILE A 95 34.09 20.89 -9.74
CA ILE A 95 34.21 22.08 -8.90
C ILE A 95 35.68 22.41 -8.64
N THR A 96 36.51 21.40 -8.39
CA THR A 96 37.96 21.59 -8.16
C THR A 96 38.65 22.16 -9.40
N PHE A 97 38.32 21.67 -10.60
CA PHE A 97 38.85 22.22 -11.85
C PHE A 97 38.41 23.65 -12.09
N TRP A 98 37.14 24.00 -11.87
CA TRP A 98 36.65 25.37 -12.00
C TRP A 98 37.27 26.32 -10.97
N ALA A 99 37.47 25.86 -9.74
CA ALA A 99 38.17 26.63 -8.72
C ALA A 99 39.64 26.85 -9.11
N ALA A 100 40.32 25.82 -9.61
CA ALA A 100 41.70 25.91 -10.06
C ALA A 100 41.87 26.88 -11.24
N THR A 101 40.97 26.86 -12.23
CA THR A 101 41.02 27.80 -13.38
C THR A 101 40.75 29.24 -12.95
N LEU A 102 39.87 29.45 -11.97
CA LEU A 102 39.65 30.78 -11.37
C LEU A 102 40.88 31.27 -10.60
N VAL A 103 41.54 30.41 -9.83
CA VAL A 103 42.78 30.78 -9.11
C VAL A 103 43.91 31.11 -10.08
N LEU A 104 44.10 30.30 -11.13
CA LEU A 104 45.15 30.52 -12.14
C LEU A 104 44.93 31.78 -12.98
N SER A 105 43.67 32.19 -13.18
CA SER A 105 43.33 33.41 -13.95
C SER A 105 43.31 34.68 -13.10
N TYR A 106 43.52 34.57 -11.80
CA TYR A 106 43.49 35.69 -10.88
C TYR A 106 44.80 36.49 -10.94
N GLN A 107 44.69 37.78 -11.24
CA GLN A 107 45.82 38.72 -11.14
C GLN A 107 45.70 39.55 -9.85
N PRO A 108 46.70 39.53 -8.95
CA PRO A 108 46.72 40.42 -7.78
C PRO A 108 46.88 41.90 -8.23
N PRO A 109 46.40 42.90 -7.47
CA PRO A 109 45.85 42.86 -6.10
C PRO A 109 44.33 42.58 -6.02
N TRP A 110 43.87 42.23 -4.81
CA TRP A 110 42.46 41.89 -4.53
C TRP A 110 41.59 43.14 -4.44
N HIS A 111 40.48 43.15 -5.17
CA HIS A 111 39.49 44.21 -5.12
C HIS A 111 38.11 43.64 -4.78
N TRP A 112 37.32 44.39 -3.99
CA TRP A 112 35.96 43.97 -3.59
C TRP A 112 35.04 43.67 -4.78
N GLN A 113 35.26 44.29 -5.95
CA GLN A 113 34.54 43.99 -7.18
C GLN A 113 34.76 42.55 -7.68
N SER A 114 35.86 41.89 -7.33
CA SER A 114 36.13 40.49 -7.69
C SER A 114 35.18 39.49 -7.01
N LEU A 115 34.48 39.88 -5.94
CA LEU A 115 33.42 39.04 -5.34
C LEU A 115 32.20 38.90 -6.25
N VAL A 116 31.84 39.96 -6.99
CA VAL A 116 30.72 39.91 -7.95
C VAL A 116 31.03 38.89 -9.06
N SER A 117 32.30 38.79 -9.46
CA SER A 117 32.77 37.81 -10.43
C SER A 117 32.71 36.35 -9.95
N LEU A 118 32.56 36.10 -8.65
CA LEU A 118 32.40 34.75 -8.09
C LEU A 118 30.92 34.29 -8.04
N PHE A 119 29.97 35.20 -8.23
CA PHE A 119 28.54 34.89 -8.17
C PHE A 119 28.11 33.74 -9.11
N PRO A 120 28.59 33.66 -10.38
CA PRO A 120 28.27 32.52 -11.25
C PRO A 120 28.72 31.16 -10.70
N MET A 121 29.81 31.12 -9.93
CA MET A 121 30.29 29.89 -9.29
C MET A 121 29.34 29.46 -8.16
N ILE A 122 28.82 30.41 -7.39
CA ILE A 122 27.82 30.13 -6.34
C ILE A 122 26.54 29.57 -6.97
N VAL A 123 26.06 30.18 -8.07
CA VAL A 123 24.90 29.68 -8.81
C VAL A 123 25.15 28.26 -9.35
N ALA A 124 26.33 28.01 -9.93
CA ALA A 124 26.70 26.69 -10.42
C ALA A 124 26.73 25.63 -9.30
N PHE A 125 27.24 25.99 -8.12
CA PHE A 125 27.26 25.11 -6.95
C PHE A 125 25.85 24.77 -6.47
N VAL A 126 24.96 25.76 -6.36
CA VAL A 126 23.56 25.56 -5.98
C VAL A 126 22.85 24.64 -6.99
N LEU A 127 23.08 24.85 -8.29
CA LEU A 127 22.51 24.01 -9.33
C LEU A 127 23.03 22.57 -9.25
N MET A 128 24.34 22.35 -9.08
CA MET A 128 24.91 21.02 -8.89
C MET A 128 24.34 20.30 -7.67
N PHE A 129 24.16 21.02 -6.57
CA PHE A 129 23.51 20.46 -5.38
C PHE A 129 22.07 20.03 -5.67
N PHE A 130 21.31 20.85 -6.40
CA PHE A 130 19.96 20.49 -6.82
C PHE A 130 19.93 19.26 -7.75
N PHE A 131 20.84 19.18 -8.72
CA PHE A 131 20.98 18.00 -9.59
C PHE A 131 21.32 16.73 -8.82
N ARG A 132 22.24 16.83 -7.85
CA ARG A 132 22.57 15.73 -6.95
C ARG A 132 21.33 15.23 -6.22
N GLN A 133 20.51 16.15 -5.70
CA GLN A 133 19.29 15.79 -4.98
C GLN A 133 18.25 15.15 -5.90
N LEU A 134 18.08 15.67 -7.13
CA LEU A 134 17.19 15.07 -8.13
C LEU A 134 17.63 13.65 -8.51
N LEU A 135 18.90 13.43 -8.81
CA LEU A 135 19.43 12.10 -9.13
C LEU A 135 19.28 11.13 -7.96
N LYS A 136 19.62 11.57 -6.74
CA LYS A 136 19.45 10.76 -5.53
C LYS A 136 17.98 10.34 -5.35
N ASN A 137 17.05 11.26 -5.55
CA ASN A 137 15.62 11.00 -5.44
C ASN A 137 15.09 10.10 -6.58
N ALA A 138 15.61 10.23 -7.79
CA ALA A 138 15.24 9.35 -8.90
C ALA A 138 15.73 7.91 -8.67
N ILE A 139 16.95 7.75 -8.15
CA ILE A 139 17.54 6.44 -7.79
C ILE A 139 16.74 5.81 -6.64
N ASN A 140 16.48 6.57 -5.57
CA ASN A 140 15.74 6.10 -4.39
C ASN A 140 14.56 7.03 -4.06
N PRO A 141 13.35 6.76 -4.58
CA PRO A 141 12.20 7.64 -4.43
C PRO A 141 11.49 7.58 -3.06
N LEU A 142 11.93 6.70 -2.13
CA LEU A 142 11.22 6.38 -0.89
C LEU A 142 10.71 7.62 -0.10
N ASN A 143 11.46 8.72 -0.09
CA ASN A 143 11.16 9.90 0.71
C ASN A 143 10.68 11.12 -0.08
N ASN A 144 10.51 11.04 -1.41
CA ASN A 144 10.12 12.21 -2.21
C ASN A 144 8.62 12.17 -2.55
N GLN A 145 7.84 13.09 -1.97
CA GLN A 145 6.40 13.21 -2.20
C GLN A 145 6.04 13.42 -3.69
N LEU A 146 6.85 14.18 -4.44
CA LEU A 146 6.58 14.45 -5.86
C LEU A 146 6.71 13.19 -6.71
N LEU A 147 7.75 12.40 -6.48
CA LEU A 147 7.94 11.14 -7.21
C LEU A 147 6.98 10.06 -6.73
N ASN A 148 6.62 10.05 -5.44
CA ASN A 148 5.67 9.09 -4.89
C ASN A 148 4.23 9.27 -5.41
N ALA A 149 3.88 10.45 -5.93
CA ALA A 149 2.61 10.68 -6.61
C ALA A 149 2.57 10.04 -8.00
N ILE A 150 3.72 10.02 -8.70
CA ILE A 150 3.83 9.46 -10.06
C ILE A 150 4.15 7.96 -10.00
N ILE A 151 5.02 7.55 -9.08
CA ILE A 151 5.56 6.20 -8.93
C ILE A 151 5.33 5.78 -7.48
N PRO A 152 4.20 5.15 -7.16
CA PRO A 152 3.88 4.81 -5.80
C PRO A 152 4.84 3.74 -5.26
N PRO A 153 5.17 3.79 -3.96
CA PRO A 153 5.91 2.71 -3.31
C PRO A 153 5.15 1.38 -3.46
N PRO A 154 5.85 0.24 -3.66
CA PRO A 154 5.24 -1.07 -3.87
C PRO A 154 4.22 -1.46 -2.80
N VAL A 155 4.43 -1.06 -1.55
CA VAL A 155 3.51 -1.33 -0.42
C VAL A 155 2.13 -0.70 -0.64
N LYS A 156 2.03 0.42 -1.37
CA LYS A 156 0.75 1.05 -1.69
C LYS A 156 -0.06 0.27 -2.73
N LEU A 157 0.57 -0.60 -3.53
CA LEU A 157 -0.14 -1.44 -4.51
C LEU A 157 -1.02 -2.51 -3.85
N ARG A 158 -0.89 -2.70 -2.53
CA ARG A 158 -1.76 -3.55 -1.72
C ARG A 158 -3.04 -2.85 -1.26
N SER A 159 -3.02 -1.52 -1.17
CA SER A 159 -4.16 -0.77 -0.66
C SER A 159 -5.23 -0.68 -1.74
N VAL A 160 -6.41 -1.21 -1.42
CA VAL A 160 -7.58 -1.19 -2.29
C VAL A 160 -8.03 0.25 -2.53
N SER A 161 -7.99 1.09 -1.48
CA SER A 161 -8.33 2.49 -1.60
C SER A 161 -7.34 3.24 -2.51
N PHE A 162 -6.05 2.93 -2.42
CA PHE A 162 -5.06 3.55 -3.26
C PHE A 162 -5.27 3.18 -4.73
N LEU A 163 -5.45 1.90 -5.03
CA LEU A 163 -5.64 1.41 -6.40
C LEU A 163 -6.92 1.96 -7.05
N SER A 164 -8.02 2.07 -6.29
CA SER A 164 -9.28 2.59 -6.82
C SER A 164 -9.16 4.05 -7.26
N HIS A 165 -8.50 4.89 -6.46
CA HIS A 165 -8.26 6.29 -6.79
C HIS A 165 -7.21 6.46 -7.88
N TYR A 166 -6.20 5.58 -7.91
CA TYR A 166 -5.08 5.71 -8.84
C TYR A 166 -5.44 5.29 -10.28
N VAL A 167 -6.34 4.30 -10.47
CA VAL A 167 -6.59 3.69 -11.80
C VAL A 167 -8.05 3.65 -12.21
N ASN A 168 -8.97 4.20 -11.40
CA ASN A 168 -10.41 4.14 -11.68
C ASN A 168 -10.88 2.70 -11.99
N VAL A 169 -10.25 1.71 -11.36
CA VAL A 169 -10.64 0.30 -11.44
C VAL A 169 -11.72 0.05 -10.42
N SER A 170 -12.71 -0.77 -10.78
CA SER A 170 -13.77 -1.12 -9.85
C SER A 170 -13.17 -1.87 -8.64
N VAL A 171 -13.49 -1.41 -7.42
CA VAL A 171 -13.01 -2.07 -6.19
C VAL A 171 -13.46 -3.53 -6.13
N LYS A 172 -14.65 -3.83 -6.68
CA LYS A 172 -15.16 -5.19 -6.81
C LYS A 172 -14.17 -6.10 -7.54
N SER A 173 -13.58 -5.63 -8.65
CA SER A 173 -12.62 -6.40 -9.42
C SER A 173 -11.33 -6.65 -8.65
N ILE A 174 -10.84 -5.64 -7.91
CA ILE A 174 -9.66 -5.79 -7.06
C ILE A 174 -9.91 -6.83 -5.95
N LEU A 175 -11.03 -6.73 -5.22
CA LEU A 175 -11.34 -7.67 -4.14
C LEU A 175 -11.66 -9.08 -4.65
N LYS A 176 -12.13 -9.24 -5.90
CA LYS A 176 -12.20 -10.55 -6.54
C LYS A 176 -10.81 -11.20 -6.67
N GLN A 177 -9.76 -10.44 -6.93
CA GLN A 177 -8.37 -10.95 -7.00
C GLN A 177 -7.85 -11.42 -5.64
N ALA A 178 -8.32 -10.80 -4.55
CA ALA A 178 -8.00 -11.25 -3.21
C ALA A 178 -8.52 -12.68 -2.93
N ARG A 179 -9.54 -13.13 -3.67
CA ARG A 179 -10.23 -14.43 -3.50
C ARG A 179 -10.54 -14.69 -2.03
N LEU A 180 -11.30 -13.77 -1.47
CA LEU A 180 -11.74 -13.82 -0.09
C LEU A 180 -12.48 -15.12 0.19
N ASN A 181 -12.02 -15.90 1.16
CA ASN A 181 -12.69 -17.11 1.61
C ASN A 181 -12.79 -17.10 3.14
N LEU A 182 -13.96 -17.41 3.70
CA LEU A 182 -14.12 -17.46 5.14
C LEU A 182 -14.03 -18.90 5.66
N VAL A 183 -13.30 -19.07 6.76
CA VAL A 183 -13.15 -20.37 7.42
C VAL A 183 -13.33 -20.19 8.92
N VAL A 184 -14.07 -21.10 9.55
CA VAL A 184 -14.13 -21.19 11.01
C VAL A 184 -13.37 -22.44 11.45
N ARG A 185 -12.29 -22.28 12.20
CA ARG A 185 -11.43 -23.40 12.62
C ARG A 185 -11.64 -23.70 14.10
N LYS A 186 -11.78 -24.96 14.46
CA LYS A 186 -11.79 -25.36 15.87
C LYS A 186 -10.40 -25.18 16.46
N GLN A 187 -10.33 -24.45 17.57
CA GLN A 187 -9.11 -24.21 18.32
C GLN A 187 -9.27 -24.82 19.71
N SER A 188 -8.40 -25.79 20.03
CA SER A 188 -8.34 -26.36 21.37
C SER A 188 -7.73 -25.32 22.32
N SER A 189 -8.47 -24.95 23.37
CA SER A 189 -7.95 -24.06 24.41
C SER A 189 -6.92 -24.82 25.26
N LEU A 190 -5.74 -24.22 25.44
CA LEU A 190 -4.67 -24.74 26.32
C LEU A 190 -4.98 -24.56 27.82
N LYS A 191 -6.06 -23.85 28.18
CA LYS A 191 -6.48 -23.65 29.57
C LYS A 191 -7.57 -24.65 29.94
N ALA A 192 -7.32 -25.37 31.04
CA ALA A 192 -8.04 -26.54 31.53
C ALA A 192 -9.49 -26.29 32.05
N ASP A 193 -10.13 -25.19 31.66
CA ASP A 193 -11.53 -24.91 32.00
C ASP A 193 -12.31 -24.45 30.76
N CYS A 194 -13.19 -25.35 30.33
CA CYS A 194 -14.45 -25.17 29.60
C CYS A 194 -14.52 -24.05 28.54
N ASP A 195 -14.08 -24.36 27.31
CA ASP A 195 -14.90 -24.28 26.08
C ASP A 195 -14.00 -24.42 24.85
N THR A 196 -14.37 -25.30 23.92
CA THR A 196 -13.76 -25.31 22.57
C THR A 196 -14.14 -24.03 21.84
N LEU A 197 -13.14 -23.29 21.37
CA LEU A 197 -13.33 -22.04 20.64
C LEU A 197 -13.27 -22.30 19.12
N GLY A 198 -14.07 -21.55 18.36
CA GLY A 198 -13.96 -21.45 16.90
C GLY A 198 -13.27 -20.15 16.53
N ALA A 199 -12.13 -20.22 15.84
CA ALA A 199 -11.47 -19.06 15.27
C ALA A 199 -12.09 -18.72 13.91
N VAL A 200 -12.67 -17.53 13.77
CA VAL A 200 -13.21 -17.03 12.50
C VAL A 200 -12.08 -16.33 11.74
N VAL A 201 -11.73 -16.86 10.58
CA VAL A 201 -10.56 -16.43 9.79
C VAL A 201 -10.98 -16.12 8.37
N LEU A 202 -10.63 -14.93 7.89
CA LEU A 202 -10.71 -14.55 6.49
C LEU A 202 -9.40 -14.92 5.81
N LYS A 203 -9.48 -15.76 4.77
CA LYS A 203 -8.37 -16.15 3.93
C LYS A 203 -8.36 -15.31 2.67
N GLU A 204 -7.17 -14.85 2.29
CA GLU A 204 -6.93 -14.14 1.04
C GLU A 204 -5.85 -14.88 0.24
N GLU A 205 -6.11 -15.17 -1.03
CA GLU A 205 -5.08 -15.74 -1.93
C GLU A 205 -4.01 -14.68 -2.24
N LEU A 206 -4.41 -13.42 -2.39
CA LEU A 206 -3.53 -12.28 -2.56
C LEU A 206 -3.87 -11.22 -1.52
N SER A 207 -2.90 -10.81 -0.71
CA SER A 207 -3.15 -9.88 0.39
C SER A 207 -3.56 -8.52 -0.15
N PHE A 208 -4.77 -8.06 0.16
CA PHE A 208 -5.22 -6.70 -0.11
C PHE A 208 -5.66 -6.06 1.21
N ASP A 209 -5.45 -4.76 1.38
CA ASP A 209 -5.76 -4.09 2.64
C ASP A 209 -6.40 -2.71 2.43
N ASP A 210 -6.58 -2.01 3.56
CA ASP A 210 -7.09 -0.64 3.61
C ASP A 210 -8.57 -0.51 3.24
N PHE A 211 -9.37 -1.41 3.82
CA PHE A 211 -10.82 -1.36 3.81
C PHE A 211 -11.40 -1.69 5.18
N LEU A 212 -12.61 -1.20 5.44
CA LEU A 212 -13.39 -1.60 6.60
C LEU A 212 -14.26 -2.79 6.25
N TYR A 213 -14.52 -3.65 7.23
CA TYR A 213 -15.38 -4.81 7.05
C TYR A 213 -16.43 -4.91 8.15
N TYR A 214 -17.52 -5.56 7.81
CA TYR A 214 -18.54 -6.05 8.72
C TYR A 214 -18.86 -7.50 8.32
N CYS A 215 -18.67 -8.44 9.24
CA CYS A 215 -18.84 -9.86 9.05
C CYS A 215 -19.86 -10.37 10.05
N ARG A 216 -20.87 -11.07 9.57
CA ARG A 216 -21.96 -11.62 10.38
C ARG A 216 -22.13 -13.09 10.07
N LEU A 217 -21.98 -13.94 11.09
CA LEU A 217 -22.29 -15.36 11.01
C LEU A 217 -23.67 -15.59 11.61
N HIS A 218 -24.56 -16.24 10.85
CA HIS A 218 -25.93 -16.47 11.28
C HIS A 218 -26.49 -17.79 10.75
N THR A 219 -27.52 -18.28 11.44
CA THR A 219 -28.31 -19.45 11.04
C THR A 219 -29.78 -19.05 11.14
N GLY A 220 -30.42 -18.87 9.99
CA GLY A 220 -31.74 -18.25 9.92
C GLY A 220 -31.71 -16.84 10.56
N ASN A 221 -32.55 -16.63 11.57
CA ASN A 221 -32.66 -15.35 12.29
C ASN A 221 -31.73 -15.22 13.50
N HIS A 222 -30.97 -16.26 13.85
CA HIS A 222 -30.06 -16.24 15.01
C HIS A 222 -28.64 -15.85 14.59
N ASN A 223 -28.08 -14.87 15.31
CA ASN A 223 -26.74 -14.34 15.06
C ASN A 223 -25.76 -14.97 16.03
N LEU A 224 -24.70 -15.58 15.50
CA LEU A 224 -23.76 -16.36 16.28
C LEU A 224 -22.46 -15.58 16.52
N PHE A 225 -22.09 -14.71 15.57
CA PHE A 225 -20.89 -13.89 15.66
C PHE A 225 -21.02 -12.63 14.81
N LEU A 226 -20.44 -11.54 15.30
CA LEU A 226 -20.22 -10.31 14.56
C LEU A 226 -18.74 -9.93 14.62
N GLY A 227 -18.13 -9.62 13.49
CA GLY A 227 -16.77 -9.10 13.38
C GLY A 227 -16.77 -7.81 12.58
N PHE A 228 -16.04 -6.80 13.02
CA PHE A 228 -15.98 -5.52 12.32
C PHE A 228 -14.69 -4.76 12.60
N GLY A 229 -14.37 -3.79 11.75
CA GLY A 229 -13.20 -2.92 11.92
C GLY A 229 -12.39 -2.80 10.63
N GLN A 230 -11.10 -2.47 10.76
CA GLN A 230 -10.22 -2.26 9.63
C GLN A 230 -9.33 -3.47 9.35
N ILE A 231 -9.26 -3.88 8.08
CA ILE A 231 -8.21 -4.76 7.61
C ILE A 231 -7.02 -3.89 7.19
N ALA A 232 -6.01 -3.84 8.07
CA ALA A 232 -4.73 -3.20 7.82
C ALA A 232 -3.63 -4.25 8.02
N ILE A 233 -2.95 -4.63 6.95
CA ILE A 233 -1.96 -5.69 6.99
C ILE A 233 -0.58 -5.06 7.14
N THR A 234 0.26 -5.55 8.04
CA THR A 234 1.67 -5.15 8.09
C THR A 234 2.51 -6.39 8.06
N PHE A 235 3.29 -6.56 7.00
CA PHE A 235 4.23 -7.67 6.89
C PHE A 235 5.56 -7.30 7.54
N PRO A 236 6.20 -8.24 8.25
CA PRO A 236 7.59 -8.05 8.63
C PRO A 236 8.44 -7.88 7.37
N LYS A 237 9.57 -7.21 7.52
CA LYS A 237 10.56 -7.16 6.44
C LYS A 237 11.09 -8.56 6.18
N ASP A 238 11.48 -8.81 4.95
CA ASP A 238 12.14 -10.07 4.57
C ASP A 238 13.42 -10.26 5.40
N ASP A 239 13.54 -11.40 6.09
CA ASP A 239 14.66 -11.71 6.98
C ASP A 239 16.02 -11.71 6.27
N ILE A 240 16.04 -12.03 4.97
CA ILE A 240 17.27 -12.11 4.17
C ILE A 240 17.65 -10.73 3.63
N THR A 241 16.69 -10.06 2.99
CA THR A 241 16.99 -8.82 2.25
C THR A 241 16.73 -7.56 3.05
N ASN A 242 16.06 -7.65 4.21
CA ASN A 242 15.52 -6.54 5.00
C ASN A 242 14.63 -5.57 4.18
N LYS A 243 14.15 -6.00 3.00
CA LYS A 243 13.26 -5.20 2.17
C LYS A 243 11.81 -5.31 2.69
N PRO A 244 11.00 -4.24 2.54
CA PRO A 244 9.58 -4.33 2.84
C PRO A 244 8.91 -5.33 1.89
N VAL A 245 8.04 -6.19 2.41
CA VAL A 245 7.26 -7.12 1.60
C VAL A 245 5.95 -6.42 1.21
N PRO A 246 5.72 -6.11 -0.08
CA PRO A 246 4.56 -5.34 -0.51
C PRO A 246 3.28 -6.17 -0.47
N ILE A 247 3.36 -7.46 -0.84
CA ILE A 247 2.23 -8.35 -0.98
C ILE A 247 2.66 -9.78 -0.64
N GLN A 248 1.77 -10.57 -0.06
CA GLN A 248 1.98 -12.01 0.20
C GLN A 248 0.79 -12.81 -0.32
N ARG A 249 1.03 -14.11 -0.55
CA ARG A 249 -0.02 -15.04 -0.97
C ARG A 249 -0.51 -15.86 0.23
N ASN A 250 -1.75 -16.35 0.16
CA ASN A 250 -2.34 -17.27 1.13
C ASN A 250 -2.30 -16.74 2.58
N VAL A 251 -2.80 -15.52 2.74
CA VAL A 251 -2.81 -14.80 4.01
C VAL A 251 -4.05 -15.16 4.81
N ASN A 252 -3.89 -15.32 6.12
CA ASN A 252 -4.98 -15.58 7.06
C ASN A 252 -5.13 -14.38 7.98
N ILE A 253 -6.33 -13.82 8.01
CA ILE A 253 -6.71 -12.64 8.78
C ILE A 253 -7.72 -13.09 9.84
N PRO A 254 -7.29 -13.22 11.10
CA PRO A 254 -8.21 -13.46 12.21
C PRO A 254 -9.24 -12.32 12.30
N LEU A 255 -10.52 -12.66 12.29
CA LEU A 255 -11.61 -11.71 12.51
C LEU A 255 -12.09 -11.73 13.96
N GLY A 256 -11.95 -12.87 14.63
CA GLY A 256 -12.33 -13.04 16.03
C GLY A 256 -12.50 -14.50 16.41
N ARG A 257 -13.10 -14.72 17.58
CA ARG A 257 -13.37 -16.06 18.11
C ARG A 257 -14.85 -16.20 18.46
N THR A 258 -15.40 -17.39 18.33
CA THR A 258 -16.75 -17.76 18.73
C THR A 258 -16.73 -19.05 19.56
N TYR A 259 -17.84 -19.43 20.18
CA TYR A 259 -17.97 -20.70 20.89
C TYR A 259 -18.31 -21.81 19.90
N TRP A 260 -17.49 -22.86 19.85
CA TRP A 260 -17.67 -23.96 18.89
C TRP A 260 -18.98 -24.70 19.11
N HIS A 261 -19.41 -24.84 20.37
CA HIS A 261 -20.62 -25.58 20.74
C HIS A 261 -21.94 -24.89 20.33
N ILE A 262 -21.91 -23.60 20.01
CA ILE A 262 -23.09 -22.83 19.56
C ILE A 262 -23.23 -22.90 18.03
N LEU A 263 -22.20 -23.34 17.31
CA LEU A 263 -22.25 -23.48 15.87
C LEU A 263 -23.14 -24.68 15.49
N PRO A 264 -23.96 -24.55 14.44
CA PRO A 264 -24.81 -25.64 14.00
C PRO A 264 -23.95 -26.78 13.45
N HIS A 265 -24.08 -27.97 14.04
CA HIS A 265 -23.44 -29.17 13.51
C HIS A 265 -24.31 -29.77 12.39
N LYS A 266 -23.69 -30.12 11.27
CA LYS A 266 -24.31 -30.74 10.07
C LYS A 266 -25.23 -29.85 9.20
N ASP A 267 -25.54 -28.63 9.61
CA ASP A 267 -26.28 -27.65 8.78
C ASP A 267 -25.35 -26.59 8.16
N PHE A 268 -25.89 -25.81 7.21
CA PHE A 268 -25.17 -24.70 6.61
C PHE A 268 -25.13 -23.49 7.55
N LEU A 269 -23.95 -22.88 7.63
CA LEU A 269 -23.72 -21.64 8.35
C LEU A 269 -23.56 -20.51 7.35
N SER A 270 -24.56 -19.62 7.28
CA SER A 270 -24.53 -18.50 6.35
C SER A 270 -23.72 -17.34 6.95
N VAL A 271 -22.91 -16.72 6.11
CA VAL A 271 -22.09 -15.57 6.47
C VAL A 271 -22.29 -14.46 5.47
N GLN A 272 -22.58 -13.27 6.00
CA GLN A 272 -22.63 -12.03 5.25
C GLN A 272 -21.38 -11.20 5.60
N LEU A 273 -20.57 -10.88 4.59
CA LEU A 273 -19.41 -9.99 4.71
C LEU A 273 -19.63 -8.74 3.84
N LEU A 274 -19.74 -7.59 4.48
CA LEU A 274 -19.78 -6.29 3.82
C LEU A 274 -18.40 -5.64 3.90
N VAL A 275 -17.90 -5.19 2.76
CA VAL A 275 -16.63 -4.47 2.62
C VAL A 275 -16.91 -3.02 2.23
N PHE A 276 -16.38 -2.09 3.03
CA PHE A 276 -16.52 -0.64 2.90
C PHE A 276 -15.15 -0.02 2.52
N PRO A 277 -14.78 -0.03 1.23
CA PRO A 277 -13.55 0.63 0.75
C PRO A 277 -13.67 2.16 0.79
N ARG A 278 -12.54 2.89 0.85
CA ARG A 278 -12.61 4.36 0.71
C ARG A 278 -12.88 4.74 -0.74
N GLY A 279 -13.70 5.78 -0.94
CA GLY A 279 -14.00 6.36 -2.26
C GLY A 279 -15.22 5.77 -2.97
N GLU A 280 -15.82 4.70 -2.43
CA GLU A 280 -17.04 4.11 -2.99
C GLU A 280 -18.31 4.58 -2.25
N LYS A 281 -19.44 4.54 -2.95
CA LYS A 281 -20.76 4.91 -2.38
C LYS A 281 -21.51 3.73 -1.77
N TYR A 282 -21.26 2.53 -2.30
CA TYR A 282 -21.99 1.30 -1.98
C TYR A 282 -21.01 0.22 -1.51
N PRO A 283 -21.30 -0.53 -0.44
CA PRO A 283 -20.40 -1.60 0.00
C PRO A 283 -20.44 -2.78 -0.97
N ILE A 284 -19.40 -3.59 -0.89
CA ILE A 284 -19.33 -4.86 -1.62
C ILE A 284 -19.71 -5.97 -0.65
N GLU A 285 -20.72 -6.73 -1.00
CA GLU A 285 -21.26 -7.83 -0.22
C GLU A 285 -20.78 -9.16 -0.77
N TYR A 286 -20.32 -10.01 0.15
CA TYR A 286 -19.99 -11.41 -0.08
C TYR A 286 -20.88 -12.25 0.83
N ASN A 287 -21.58 -13.19 0.22
CA ASN A 287 -22.35 -14.19 0.95
C ASN A 287 -21.63 -15.53 0.83
N PHE A 288 -21.41 -16.18 1.97
CA PHE A 288 -20.78 -17.49 2.07
C PHE A 288 -21.74 -18.45 2.72
N ASP A 289 -21.82 -19.66 2.16
CA ASP A 289 -22.47 -20.79 2.83
C ASP A 289 -21.37 -21.75 3.27
N LEU A 290 -21.14 -21.82 4.57
CA LEU A 290 -20.09 -22.64 5.15
C LEU A 290 -20.66 -24.00 5.54
N ARG A 291 -19.91 -25.05 5.26
CA ARG A 291 -20.22 -26.43 5.65
C ARG A 291 -19.15 -26.96 6.58
N GLU A 292 -19.59 -27.70 7.59
CA GLU A 292 -18.70 -28.40 8.52
C GLU A 292 -17.99 -29.57 7.80
N GLU A 293 -16.66 -29.56 7.85
CA GLU A 293 -15.78 -30.66 7.46
C GLU A 293 -14.83 -30.97 8.62
N ASN A 294 -15.07 -32.07 9.32
CA ASN A 294 -14.29 -32.49 10.49
C ASN A 294 -14.22 -31.42 11.60
N ASP A 295 -13.08 -30.71 11.71
CA ASP A 295 -12.80 -29.71 12.76
C ASP A 295 -12.77 -28.27 12.19
N TYR A 296 -13.33 -28.04 11.00
CA TYR A 296 -13.44 -26.70 10.41
C TYR A 296 -14.73 -26.52 9.60
N PHE A 297 -15.22 -25.28 9.52
CA PHE A 297 -16.23 -24.86 8.54
C PHE A 297 -15.53 -24.15 7.39
N VAL A 298 -15.83 -24.55 6.16
CA VAL A 298 -15.27 -23.97 4.94
C VAL A 298 -16.37 -23.60 3.97
N SER A 299 -16.14 -22.59 3.14
CA SER A 299 -17.07 -22.22 2.07
C SER A 299 -17.30 -23.39 1.13
N TRP A 300 -18.57 -23.75 0.95
CA TRP A 300 -19.00 -24.84 0.07
C TRP A 300 -18.86 -24.45 -1.41
N GLU A 301 -19.15 -23.19 -1.74
CA GLU A 301 -19.07 -22.62 -3.08
C GLU A 301 -18.16 -21.38 -3.11
N GLU A 302 -17.74 -20.96 -4.30
CA GLU A 302 -17.07 -19.67 -4.46
C GLU A 302 -18.06 -18.53 -4.14
N PRO A 303 -17.68 -17.60 -3.26
CA PRO A 303 -18.59 -16.55 -2.82
C PRO A 303 -18.91 -15.58 -3.96
N MET A 304 -20.20 -15.30 -4.15
CA MET A 304 -20.62 -14.29 -5.10
C MET A 304 -20.45 -12.88 -4.54
N ALA A 305 -19.49 -12.13 -5.09
CA ALA A 305 -19.32 -10.71 -4.80
C ALA A 305 -20.37 -9.85 -5.53
N ARG A 306 -21.13 -9.03 -4.80
CA ARG A 306 -22.14 -8.12 -5.35
C ARG A 306 -21.98 -6.72 -4.78
N ILE A 307 -22.32 -5.69 -5.56
CA ILE A 307 -22.38 -4.32 -5.04
C ILE A 307 -23.74 -4.18 -4.38
N ASN A 308 -23.77 -3.98 -3.06
CA ASN A 308 -25.03 -3.81 -2.37
C ASN A 308 -25.48 -2.34 -2.45
N ARG A 309 -26.47 -2.07 -3.32
CA ARG A 309 -26.97 -0.72 -3.61
C ARG A 309 -28.00 -0.20 -2.62
N SER A 310 -28.49 -1.04 -1.72
CA SER A 310 -29.43 -0.62 -0.68
C SER A 310 -28.73 0.19 0.43
N ILE A 311 -27.46 -0.13 0.70
CA ILE A 311 -26.66 0.52 1.72
C ILE A 311 -25.88 1.67 1.08
N ILE A 312 -26.14 2.89 1.56
CA ILE A 312 -25.38 4.07 1.16
C ILE A 312 -24.54 4.51 2.35
N TYR A 313 -23.24 4.65 2.15
CA TYR A 313 -22.32 5.10 3.20
C TYR A 313 -21.41 6.22 2.72
N GLN A 314 -20.78 6.88 3.69
CA GLN A 314 -19.76 7.88 3.49
C GLN A 314 -18.65 7.68 4.50
N VAL A 315 -17.40 7.67 4.04
CA VAL A 315 -16.23 7.74 4.94
C VAL A 315 -15.91 9.22 5.19
N THR A 316 -15.90 9.62 6.45
CA THR A 316 -15.52 10.99 6.87
C THR A 316 -14.01 11.21 6.76
N GLU A 317 -13.57 12.47 6.77
CA GLU A 317 -12.13 12.82 6.83
C GLU A 317 -11.42 12.22 8.05
N GLN A 318 -12.16 12.01 9.15
CA GLN A 318 -11.67 11.34 10.36
C GLN A 318 -11.63 9.81 10.24
N GLY A 319 -11.99 9.25 9.07
CA GLY A 319 -11.97 7.81 8.83
C GLY A 319 -13.10 7.05 9.52
N LYS A 320 -14.21 7.69 9.87
CA LYS A 320 -15.42 7.00 10.36
C LYS A 320 -16.41 6.73 9.22
N VAL A 321 -17.05 5.57 9.25
CA VAL A 321 -18.15 5.25 8.31
C VAL A 321 -19.45 5.81 8.84
N ILE A 322 -20.12 6.62 8.03
CA ILE A 322 -21.46 7.12 8.28
C ILE A 322 -22.41 6.48 7.29
N LEU A 323 -23.39 5.74 7.82
CA LEU A 323 -24.49 5.20 7.02
C LEU A 323 -25.49 6.31 6.75
N ARG A 324 -25.88 6.45 5.49
CA ARG A 324 -26.89 7.41 5.03
C ARG A 324 -28.23 6.73 4.77
N ASP A 325 -28.20 5.50 4.27
CA ASP A 325 -29.40 4.72 3.91
C ASP A 325 -29.11 3.20 4.01
N GLY A 326 -30.17 2.38 4.11
CA GLY A 326 -30.07 0.91 4.13
C GLY A 326 -29.83 0.28 5.51
N LEU A 327 -30.25 0.95 6.59
CA LEU A 327 -30.06 0.48 7.98
C LEU A 327 -30.76 -0.86 8.28
N ASP A 328 -31.81 -1.19 7.53
CA ASP A 328 -32.63 -2.39 7.78
C ASP A 328 -32.00 -3.67 7.21
N GLU A 329 -31.07 -3.57 6.26
CA GLU A 329 -30.46 -4.75 5.62
C GLU A 329 -29.29 -5.36 6.41
N ALA A 330 -28.69 -4.58 7.31
CA ALA A 330 -27.60 -5.03 8.16
C ALA A 330 -27.97 -4.79 9.63
N PRO A 331 -28.64 -5.75 10.28
CA PRO A 331 -28.94 -5.63 11.71
C PRO A 331 -27.62 -5.44 12.45
N TYR A 332 -27.61 -4.65 13.53
CA TYR A 332 -26.43 -4.25 14.31
C TYR A 332 -25.48 -3.22 13.71
N LEU A 333 -25.51 -2.98 12.39
CA LEU A 333 -24.60 -2.02 11.76
C LEU A 333 -24.78 -0.60 12.35
N LYS A 334 -26.03 -0.23 12.68
CA LYS A 334 -26.38 1.02 13.37
C LYS A 334 -25.74 1.13 14.76
N HIS A 335 -25.70 0.03 15.50
CA HIS A 335 -25.19 0.00 16.87
C HIS A 335 -23.66 0.08 16.91
N ILE A 336 -22.98 -0.43 15.88
CA ILE A 336 -21.51 -0.43 15.81
C ILE A 336 -20.93 0.74 15.00
N GLN A 337 -21.77 1.58 14.38
CA GLN A 337 -21.35 2.66 13.49
C GLN A 337 -20.32 3.59 14.14
N ASP A 338 -20.51 3.94 15.41
CA ASP A 338 -19.60 4.82 16.15
C ASP A 338 -18.21 4.20 16.37
N SER A 339 -18.15 2.86 16.38
CA SER A 339 -16.94 2.06 16.54
C SER A 339 -16.30 1.65 15.21
N LEU A 340 -16.97 1.89 14.07
CA LEU A 340 -16.51 1.52 12.74
C LEU A 340 -15.63 2.64 12.14
N ALA A 341 -14.33 2.57 12.43
CA ALA A 341 -13.34 3.56 12.03
C ALA A 341 -12.04 2.93 11.48
N PHE A 342 -11.34 3.66 10.62
CA PHE A 342 -10.00 3.33 10.11
C PHE A 342 -8.92 3.56 11.20
N ASP A 343 -8.94 2.74 12.24
CA ASP A 343 -8.02 2.82 13.39
C ASP A 343 -7.04 1.64 13.48
N GLY A 344 -7.02 0.77 12.46
CA GLY A 344 -6.20 -0.43 12.39
C GLY A 344 -6.64 -1.55 13.34
N LYS A 345 -7.78 -1.41 14.04
CA LYS A 345 -8.25 -2.40 15.01
C LYS A 345 -9.35 -3.28 14.42
N ARG A 346 -9.27 -4.56 14.75
CA ARG A 346 -10.30 -5.57 14.48
C ARG A 346 -11.05 -5.85 15.78
N ARG A 347 -12.37 -5.90 15.70
CA ARG A 347 -13.27 -6.07 16.84
C ARG A 347 -14.26 -7.18 16.53
N PHE A 348 -14.75 -7.84 17.58
CA PHE A 348 -15.78 -8.87 17.42
C PHE A 348 -16.68 -8.97 18.65
N VAL A 349 -17.87 -9.52 18.45
CA VAL A 349 -18.87 -9.83 19.47
C VAL A 349 -19.30 -11.28 19.29
N VAL A 350 -19.41 -11.99 20.40
CA VAL A 350 -19.79 -13.41 20.42
C VAL A 350 -21.23 -13.53 20.89
N ASN A 351 -22.05 -14.26 20.13
CA ASN A 351 -23.47 -14.46 20.43
C ASN A 351 -24.21 -13.15 20.76
N PRO A 352 -24.26 -12.18 19.81
CA PRO A 352 -24.91 -10.89 20.05
C PRO A 352 -26.41 -11.08 20.35
N GLY A 353 -26.86 -10.47 21.44
CA GLY A 353 -28.28 -10.34 21.76
C GLY A 353 -29.00 -9.38 20.80
N ALA A 354 -30.30 -9.12 21.05
CA ALA A 354 -31.09 -8.20 20.23
C ALA A 354 -30.62 -6.73 20.31
N GLU A 355 -29.96 -6.36 21.41
CA GLU A 355 -29.29 -5.08 21.60
C GLU A 355 -27.81 -5.35 21.90
N LEU A 356 -26.92 -4.55 21.31
CA LEU A 356 -25.48 -4.64 21.53
C LEU A 356 -25.08 -3.69 22.65
N GLU A 357 -24.59 -4.24 23.76
CA GLU A 357 -23.97 -3.42 24.80
C GLU A 357 -22.49 -3.12 24.46
N PRO A 358 -21.99 -1.90 24.72
CA PRO A 358 -20.61 -1.52 24.40
C PRO A 358 -19.54 -2.43 25.02
N ASP A 359 -19.84 -3.01 26.19
CA ASP A 359 -18.93 -3.86 26.96
C ASP A 359 -18.76 -5.28 26.37
N GLU A 360 -19.61 -5.67 25.42
CA GLU A 360 -19.52 -6.96 24.73
C GLU A 360 -18.47 -6.98 23.60
N VAL A 361 -17.98 -5.80 23.20
CA VAL A 361 -17.03 -5.64 22.09
C VAL A 361 -15.63 -6.05 22.52
N LYS A 362 -15.13 -7.16 21.95
CA LYS A 362 -13.77 -7.66 22.17
C LYS A 362 -12.83 -7.23 21.05
N HIS A 363 -11.54 -7.11 21.36
CA HIS A 363 -10.48 -6.80 20.40
C HIS A 363 -9.79 -8.07 19.89
N CYS A 364 -9.45 -8.08 18.60
CA CYS A 364 -8.66 -9.15 17.99
C CYS A 364 -7.19 -8.70 17.86
N ASP A 365 -6.35 -9.17 18.78
CA ASP A 365 -4.92 -8.83 18.83
C ASP A 365 -4.04 -9.79 18.00
N GLU A 366 -4.61 -10.86 17.45
CA GLU A 366 -3.87 -11.85 16.67
C GLU A 366 -3.35 -11.26 15.35
N THR A 367 -2.03 -11.32 15.13
CA THR A 367 -1.41 -10.81 13.90
C THR A 367 -1.83 -11.63 12.68
N VAL A 368 -1.94 -10.95 11.54
CA VAL A 368 -2.11 -11.59 10.24
C VAL A 368 -0.91 -12.52 9.97
N PHE A 369 -1.18 -13.75 9.50
CA PHE A 369 -0.15 -14.76 9.30
C PHE A 369 -0.28 -15.46 7.95
N VAL A 370 0.85 -16.00 7.45
CA VAL A 370 0.93 -16.75 6.19
C VAL A 370 1.17 -18.22 6.50
N HIS A 371 0.53 -19.09 5.72
CA HIS A 371 0.66 -20.54 5.83
C HIS A 371 1.65 -21.11 4.83
#